data_AF-A0A7V7EBT6-F1
#
_entry.id   AF-A0A7V7EBT6-F1
#
_cell.length_a   1.000
_cell.length_b   1.000
_cell.length_c   1.000
_cell.angle_alpha   90.00
_cell.angle_beta   90.00
_cell.angle_gamma   90.00
#
_symmetry.space_group_name_H-M   'P 1'
#
loop_
_entity.id
_entity.type
_entity.pdbx_description
1 polymer ?
#
loop_
_entity_poly.entity_id
_entity_poly.type
_entity_poly.pdbx_seq_one_letter_code
_entity_poly.pdbx_strand_id
1 'polypeptide(L)'
;MNRLRYATGWCLSLSLVLYATSAWGIPEKGSVVPSFTAYDIRGQEVDLDKIMMDAPDMVVLFFFNTDTGEDFALRLRYIDRLYGRDKLKIVAFGFKEDEEALKRFADDLRIEYYILPDEQVDADALYGPIKSLPLSFVLTNEKVVIKVIRGGGESAAAILSDVAETYLMQGKGDKAQKVADAAVEFGEPEKPAKEIKGYAMTVDGDLEGAEAAFASIDSKEGLATVALEKGELDKAIALADEAGPDSGYADTVKGKALMRSGELDEAATVLESAAAKPAADWQKSEAATGLGRLKQERGDVAGAIGTYDEAVGLNPWNVDAMSNQADAYRSTGNLDKAVATLERAQRVRDDDLVVMMLRQLREEQKRANDIAEKELIRKQINDLRDRYRELKEQGLAEPVDPWTTRPLVLAFLPAENKGPVFFERAGTELVLRREIESRLRGTGYVRVVDREVLDTLLQELSLGTSEVADPDTQLALGKVLSAQMLGFVDFAQAGDDILMYLRMVNSETTGIDIQLRETLKGKGLGDFIEELSKTLLRSILEKRELRGLIADASDEEAILINLSEAHGLQVGQRFLVLEEGEPIEVGGKIIQRDIRLGAIEVTEVEADWAVCKVVRLSEGVKLAKGMRIKELGKQ
;
A
#
# COMPACT_ATOMS: atom_id res chain seq x y z
N MET A 1 73.07 4.28 14.55
CA MET A 1 73.83 3.24 15.29
C MET A 1 73.03 2.97 16.55
N ASN A 2 72.51 1.80 16.91
CA ASN A 2 72.80 0.41 16.55
C ASN A 2 71.51 -0.42 16.68
N ARG A 3 71.47 -1.53 15.93
CA ARG A 3 70.39 -2.52 15.87
C ARG A 3 70.37 -3.48 17.08
N LEU A 4 69.24 -4.20 17.17
CA LEU A 4 69.03 -5.60 17.58
C LEU A 4 68.79 -5.92 19.07
N ARG A 5 67.58 -6.38 19.43
CA ARG A 5 67.21 -7.82 19.44
C ARG A 5 65.73 -8.07 19.77
N TYR A 6 65.18 -9.07 19.09
CA TYR A 6 63.87 -9.69 19.28
C TYR A 6 63.77 -10.43 20.62
N ALA A 7 62.60 -10.40 21.25
CA ALA A 7 62.11 -11.47 22.12
C ALA A 7 60.58 -11.58 21.97
N THR A 8 60.15 -12.69 21.40
CA THR A 8 58.77 -13.14 21.25
C THR A 8 58.17 -13.51 22.60
N GLY A 9 57.12 -12.79 23.02
CA GLY A 9 56.26 -13.16 24.14
C GLY A 9 54.86 -13.43 23.62
N TRP A 10 54.43 -14.68 23.69
CA TRP A 10 53.05 -15.09 23.42
C TRP A 10 52.15 -14.52 24.52
N CYS A 11 51.34 -13.51 24.21
CA CYS A 11 50.20 -13.14 25.03
C CYS A 11 49.03 -14.05 24.65
N LEU A 12 48.74 -15.04 25.51
CA LEU A 12 47.38 -15.59 25.59
C LEU A 12 46.45 -14.43 26.01
N SER A 13 45.72 -13.86 25.06
CA SER A 13 44.55 -13.06 25.36
C SER A 13 43.45 -14.01 25.83
N LEU A 14 43.35 -14.20 27.14
CA LEU A 14 42.17 -14.75 27.79
C LEU A 14 41.05 -13.73 27.57
N SER A 15 40.26 -13.94 26.52
CA SER A 15 39.03 -13.17 26.28
C SER A 15 38.00 -13.59 27.34
N LEU A 16 38.09 -13.00 28.53
CA LEU A 16 36.99 -13.04 29.49
C LEU A 16 35.84 -12.25 28.85
N VAL A 17 34.90 -12.96 28.22
CA VAL A 17 33.59 -12.41 27.91
C VAL A 17 32.90 -12.21 29.25
N LEU A 18 32.98 -10.98 29.76
CA LEU A 18 32.16 -10.51 30.86
C LEU A 18 30.71 -10.48 30.37
N TYR A 19 29.97 -11.57 30.63
CA TYR A 19 28.52 -11.50 30.69
C TYR A 19 28.17 -10.55 31.83
N ALA A 20 27.79 -9.33 31.51
CA ALA A 20 27.08 -8.47 32.45
C ALA A 20 25.72 -9.11 32.71
N THR A 21 25.62 -9.98 33.71
CA THR A 21 24.37 -10.51 34.22
C THR A 21 23.67 -9.42 35.03
N SER A 22 23.10 -8.43 34.34
CA SER A 22 21.99 -7.69 34.92
C SER A 22 20.82 -8.66 34.98
N ALA A 23 20.37 -9.03 36.18
CA ALA A 23 19.18 -9.86 36.35
C ALA A 23 18.00 -9.18 35.64
N TRP A 24 17.51 -9.80 34.57
CA TRP A 24 16.31 -9.35 33.88
C TRP A 24 15.11 -9.69 34.77
N GLY A 25 14.10 -8.83 34.84
CA GLY A 25 12.80 -9.23 35.39
C GLY A 25 12.09 -10.18 34.43
N ILE A 26 11.00 -10.83 34.88
CA ILE A 26 10.12 -11.61 33.99
C ILE A 26 9.72 -10.72 32.79
N PRO A 27 10.01 -11.13 31.54
CA PRO A 27 9.61 -10.40 30.35
C PRO A 27 8.13 -10.04 30.38
N GLU A 28 7.85 -8.76 30.18
CA GLU A 28 6.48 -8.26 30.04
C GLU A 28 6.11 -8.18 28.55
N LYS A 29 4.81 -8.05 28.26
CA LYS A 29 4.34 -7.78 26.90
C LYS A 29 5.10 -6.58 26.31
N GLY A 30 5.55 -6.69 25.07
CA GLY A 30 6.33 -5.68 24.34
C GLY A 30 7.84 -5.75 24.57
N SER A 31 8.32 -6.56 25.52
CA SER A 31 9.76 -6.72 25.75
C SER A 31 10.40 -7.74 24.78
N VAL A 32 11.66 -7.51 24.43
CA VAL A 32 12.47 -8.44 23.63
C VAL A 32 13.10 -9.47 24.57
N VAL A 33 12.94 -10.76 24.26
CA VAL A 33 13.54 -11.83 25.08
C VAL A 33 15.02 -12.06 24.75
N PRO A 34 15.87 -12.43 25.74
CA PRO A 34 17.28 -12.77 25.50
C PRO A 34 17.49 -13.99 24.60
N SER A 35 18.60 -13.99 23.86
CA SER A 35 19.07 -15.14 23.07
C SER A 35 19.70 -16.23 23.95
N PHE A 36 19.64 -17.47 23.49
CA PHE A 36 20.38 -18.60 24.06
C PHE A 36 20.69 -19.65 22.99
N THR A 37 21.66 -20.51 23.32
CA THR A 37 21.97 -21.73 22.57
C THR A 37 22.12 -22.86 23.59
N ALA A 38 21.46 -23.99 23.36
CA ALA A 38 21.42 -25.12 24.28
C ALA A 38 21.26 -26.45 23.51
N TYR A 39 21.29 -27.56 24.24
CA TYR A 39 20.91 -28.86 23.70
C TYR A 39 19.66 -29.36 24.40
N ASP A 40 18.70 -29.89 23.63
CA ASP A 40 17.50 -30.50 24.20
C ASP A 40 17.78 -31.88 24.80
N ILE A 41 16.79 -32.45 25.46
CA ILE A 41 16.84 -33.81 26.03
C ILE A 41 17.12 -34.93 25.00
N ARG A 42 17.14 -34.65 23.69
CA ARG A 42 17.47 -35.58 22.60
C ARG A 42 18.83 -35.28 21.98
N GLY A 43 19.57 -34.29 22.50
CA GLY A 43 20.87 -33.87 22.00
C GLY A 43 20.81 -33.00 20.75
N GLN A 44 19.64 -32.45 20.41
CA GLN A 44 19.48 -31.51 19.31
C GLN A 44 19.86 -30.09 19.77
N GLU A 45 20.67 -29.39 18.97
CA GLU A 45 21.00 -27.99 19.22
C GLU A 45 19.74 -27.12 19.04
N VAL A 46 19.43 -26.32 20.05
CA VAL A 46 18.35 -25.34 20.07
C VAL A 46 18.99 -23.96 20.22
N ASP A 47 18.88 -23.16 19.17
CA ASP A 47 19.38 -21.79 19.11
C ASP A 47 18.20 -20.87 18.79
N LEU A 48 17.84 -20.00 19.73
CA LEU A 48 16.66 -19.13 19.57
C LEU A 48 16.82 -18.20 18.36
N ASP A 49 18.02 -17.68 18.11
CA ASP A 49 18.24 -16.77 16.99
C ASP A 49 18.14 -17.51 15.65
N LYS A 50 18.67 -18.74 15.54
CA LYS A 50 18.47 -19.58 14.34
C LYS A 50 16.99 -19.91 14.14
N ILE A 51 16.27 -20.24 15.22
CA ILE A 51 14.82 -20.49 15.15
C ILE A 51 14.08 -19.26 14.60
N MET A 52 14.42 -18.06 15.05
CA MET A 52 13.80 -16.83 14.53
C MET A 52 14.15 -16.57 13.06
N MET A 53 15.37 -16.91 12.62
CA MET A 53 15.80 -16.78 11.22
C MET A 53 15.02 -17.70 10.26
N ASP A 54 14.54 -18.85 10.74
CA ASP A 54 13.66 -19.73 9.97
C ASP A 54 12.27 -19.11 9.73
N ALA A 55 12.01 -17.93 10.31
CA ALA A 55 10.76 -17.16 10.21
C ALA A 55 9.52 -18.01 10.46
N PRO A 56 9.41 -18.68 11.63
CA PRO A 56 8.17 -19.32 12.04
C PRO A 56 7.04 -18.28 12.08
N ASP A 57 5.79 -18.72 12.09
CA ASP A 57 4.68 -17.80 12.32
C ASP A 57 4.60 -17.38 13.80
N MET A 58 5.05 -18.26 14.69
CA MET A 58 4.96 -18.08 16.13
C MET A 58 5.99 -18.94 16.84
N VAL A 59 6.56 -18.41 17.93
CA VAL A 59 7.40 -19.16 18.86
C VAL A 59 6.78 -19.11 20.24
N VAL A 60 6.70 -20.25 20.91
CA VAL A 60 6.22 -20.37 22.29
C VAL A 60 7.36 -20.83 23.17
N LEU A 61 7.70 -20.03 24.18
CA LEU A 61 8.58 -20.44 25.26
C LEU A 61 7.71 -20.93 26.43
N PHE A 62 7.89 -22.18 26.84
CA PHE A 62 7.05 -22.82 27.84
C PHE A 62 7.89 -23.27 29.05
N PHE A 63 7.63 -22.70 30.22
CA PHE A 63 8.34 -23.03 31.46
C PHE A 63 7.43 -23.88 32.33
N PHE A 64 7.93 -25.03 32.79
CA PHE A 64 7.14 -26.00 33.53
C PHE A 64 7.98 -26.84 34.48
N ASN A 65 7.31 -27.59 35.35
CA ASN A 65 7.87 -28.73 36.07
C ASN A 65 6.99 -29.95 35.80
N THR A 66 7.49 -31.17 36.04
CA THR A 66 6.74 -32.37 35.65
C THR A 66 5.42 -32.54 36.43
N ASP A 67 5.33 -31.96 37.64
CA ASP A 67 4.15 -32.07 38.50
C ASP A 67 2.98 -31.14 38.10
N THR A 68 3.26 -29.97 37.51
CA THR A 68 2.25 -28.94 37.21
C THR A 68 2.11 -28.64 35.72
N GLY A 69 2.99 -29.20 34.88
CA GLY A 69 3.05 -28.95 33.45
C GLY A 69 2.35 -29.96 32.54
N GLU A 70 1.89 -31.11 33.06
CA GLU A 70 1.38 -32.22 32.22
C GLU A 70 0.24 -31.80 31.27
N ASP A 71 -0.80 -31.18 31.81
CA ASP A 71 -1.98 -30.77 31.03
C ASP A 71 -1.61 -29.68 30.01
N PHE A 72 -0.79 -28.70 30.39
CA PHE A 72 -0.32 -27.66 29.47
C PHE A 72 0.56 -28.24 28.34
N ALA A 73 1.44 -29.19 28.67
CA ALA A 73 2.30 -29.87 27.72
C ALA A 73 1.52 -30.72 26.71
N LEU A 74 0.47 -31.44 27.16
CA LEU A 74 -0.43 -32.19 26.29
C LEU A 74 -1.16 -31.29 25.29
N ARG A 75 -1.56 -30.08 25.72
CA ARG A 75 -2.21 -29.08 24.86
C ARG A 75 -1.25 -28.53 23.81
N LEU A 76 -0.05 -28.13 24.23
CA LEU A 76 1.00 -27.68 23.31
C LEU A 76 1.37 -28.76 22.29
N ARG A 77 1.44 -30.03 22.71
CA ARG A 77 1.68 -31.17 21.81
C ARG A 77 0.61 -31.27 20.72
N TYR A 78 -0.65 -31.01 21.05
CA TYR A 78 -1.72 -31.03 20.05
C TYR A 78 -1.49 -29.95 18.99
N ILE A 79 -1.15 -28.71 19.39
CA ILE A 79 -0.87 -27.61 18.46
C ILE A 79 0.41 -27.88 17.65
N ASP A 80 1.45 -28.40 18.30
CA ASP A 80 2.67 -28.85 17.66
C ASP A 80 2.40 -29.94 16.61
N ARG A 81 1.46 -30.85 16.84
CA ARG A 81 1.08 -31.82 15.81
C ARG A 81 0.33 -31.19 14.63
N LEU A 82 -0.47 -30.15 14.88
CA LEU A 82 -1.22 -29.44 13.83
C LEU A 82 -0.32 -28.53 12.97
N TYR A 83 0.66 -27.85 13.56
CA TYR A 83 1.46 -26.79 12.91
C TYR A 83 2.98 -26.92 13.07
N GLY A 84 3.42 -27.72 14.04
CA GLY A 84 4.81 -27.97 14.38
C GLY A 84 5.48 -28.82 13.32
N ARG A 85 6.45 -28.18 12.66
CA ARG A 85 7.63 -28.70 11.97
C ARG A 85 8.31 -27.55 11.22
N ASP A 86 7.54 -26.57 10.71
CA ASP A 86 8.07 -25.38 10.04
C ASP A 86 7.48 -24.03 10.51
N LYS A 87 6.26 -23.99 11.07
CA LYS A 87 5.51 -22.74 11.28
C LYS A 87 5.19 -22.38 12.73
N LEU A 88 5.00 -23.34 13.62
CA LEU A 88 4.98 -23.11 15.06
C LEU A 88 6.20 -23.78 15.67
N LYS A 89 6.94 -23.06 16.52
CA LYS A 89 8.08 -23.62 17.25
C LYS A 89 7.83 -23.51 18.74
N ILE A 90 7.92 -24.62 19.45
CA ILE A 90 7.76 -24.66 20.90
C ILE A 90 9.10 -25.03 21.51
N VAL A 91 9.57 -24.21 22.45
CA VAL A 91 10.76 -24.48 23.25
C VAL A 91 10.36 -24.50 24.71
N ALA A 92 10.40 -25.68 25.31
CA ALA A 92 10.04 -25.87 26.70
C ALA A 92 11.28 -25.90 27.59
N PHE A 93 11.16 -25.38 28.81
CA PHE A 93 12.19 -25.34 29.85
C PHE A 93 11.68 -26.14 31.05
N GLY A 94 12.35 -27.25 31.35
CA GLY A 94 12.09 -28.06 32.52
C GLY A 94 12.73 -27.43 33.75
N PHE A 95 11.96 -26.67 34.51
CA PHE A 95 12.44 -25.85 35.61
C PHE A 95 12.73 -26.68 36.86
N LYS A 96 13.99 -26.71 37.30
CA LYS A 96 14.48 -27.54 38.42
C LYS A 96 14.20 -29.03 38.25
N GLU A 97 14.12 -29.49 37.01
CA GLU A 97 13.93 -30.89 36.64
C GLU A 97 15.22 -31.46 36.07
N ASP A 98 15.54 -32.72 36.39
CA ASP A 98 16.68 -33.40 35.80
C ASP A 98 16.37 -33.96 34.40
N GLU A 99 17.43 -34.15 33.60
CA GLU A 99 17.31 -34.63 32.21
C GLU A 99 16.58 -35.99 32.10
N GLU A 100 16.74 -36.91 33.06
CA GLU A 100 16.07 -38.21 33.01
C GLU A 100 14.57 -38.08 33.27
N ALA A 101 14.17 -37.26 34.23
CA ALA A 101 12.76 -36.97 34.53
C ALA A 101 12.08 -36.35 33.31
N LEU A 102 12.73 -35.39 32.65
CA LEU A 102 12.23 -34.75 31.44
C LEU A 102 12.12 -35.72 30.25
N LYS A 103 13.08 -36.63 30.07
CA LYS A 103 12.98 -37.70 29.06
C LYS A 103 11.76 -38.59 29.29
N ARG A 104 11.55 -39.06 30.52
CA ARG A 104 10.40 -39.89 30.88
C ARG A 104 9.08 -39.14 30.63
N PHE A 105 8.99 -37.89 31.09
CA PHE A 105 7.85 -37.03 30.85
C PHE A 105 7.56 -36.85 29.36
N ALA A 106 8.58 -36.58 28.55
CA ALA A 106 8.44 -36.43 27.11
C ALA A 106 7.98 -37.71 26.42
N ASP A 107 8.50 -38.87 26.84
CA ASP A 107 8.15 -40.17 26.28
C ASP A 107 6.71 -40.57 26.66
N ASP A 108 6.33 -40.40 27.93
CA ASP A 108 5.00 -40.72 28.45
C ASP A 108 3.92 -39.89 27.74
N LEU A 109 4.18 -38.60 27.57
CA LEU A 109 3.29 -37.69 26.87
C LEU A 109 3.52 -37.65 25.35
N ARG A 110 4.48 -38.42 24.80
CA ARG A 110 4.83 -38.41 23.37
C ARG A 110 5.05 -37.00 22.81
N ILE A 111 5.76 -36.16 23.54
CA ILE A 111 6.09 -34.79 23.13
C ILE A 111 7.18 -34.84 22.07
N GLU A 112 7.06 -34.07 20.99
CA GLU A 112 8.08 -33.98 19.93
C GLU A 112 8.81 -32.63 19.87
N TYR A 113 8.24 -31.58 20.46
CA TYR A 113 8.89 -30.27 20.55
C TYR A 113 10.10 -30.26 21.50
N TYR A 114 10.91 -29.20 21.41
CA TYR A 114 12.15 -29.08 22.19
C TYR A 114 11.88 -28.96 23.68
N ILE A 115 12.58 -29.76 24.49
CA ILE A 115 12.61 -29.63 25.95
C ILE A 115 14.06 -29.44 26.39
N LEU A 116 14.32 -28.31 27.02
CA LEU A 116 15.61 -27.93 27.56
C LEU A 116 15.65 -28.26 29.05
N PRO A 117 16.66 -29.00 29.52
CA PRO A 117 16.88 -29.23 30.94
C PRO A 117 17.49 -27.98 31.61
N ASP A 118 17.18 -27.76 32.90
CA ASP A 118 17.59 -26.57 33.66
C ASP A 118 19.12 -26.41 33.70
N GLU A 119 19.87 -27.51 33.65
CA GLU A 119 21.33 -27.46 33.68
C GLU A 119 21.96 -26.87 32.40
N GLN A 120 21.23 -26.90 31.27
CA GLN A 120 21.69 -26.32 30.01
C GLN A 120 21.38 -24.82 29.92
N VAL A 121 20.22 -24.41 30.44
CA VAL A 121 19.79 -23.00 30.46
C VAL A 121 19.11 -22.71 31.78
N ASP A 122 19.79 -21.94 32.63
CA ASP A 122 19.19 -21.36 33.84
C ASP A 122 18.14 -20.32 33.43
N ALA A 123 16.88 -20.77 33.38
CA ALA A 123 15.75 -19.95 32.95
C ALA A 123 15.49 -18.79 33.92
N ASP A 124 15.77 -18.97 35.22
CA ASP A 124 15.63 -17.94 36.25
C ASP A 124 16.67 -16.82 36.05
N ALA A 125 17.90 -17.17 35.68
CA ALA A 125 18.95 -16.21 35.36
C ALA A 125 18.68 -15.47 34.04
N LEU A 126 18.10 -16.17 33.05
CA LEU A 126 17.88 -15.62 31.71
C LEU A 126 16.62 -14.77 31.61
N TYR A 127 15.52 -15.23 32.19
CA TYR A 127 14.20 -14.61 32.09
C TYR A 127 13.70 -14.02 33.41
N GLY A 128 14.55 -13.95 34.43
CA GLY A 128 14.19 -13.43 35.74
C GLY A 128 13.46 -14.43 36.62
N PRO A 129 13.21 -14.06 37.90
CA PRO A 129 12.78 -15.01 38.92
C PRO A 129 11.36 -15.53 38.64
N ILE A 130 11.24 -16.76 38.16
CA ILE A 130 9.99 -17.45 37.85
C ILE A 130 9.37 -17.96 39.15
N LYS A 131 8.29 -17.30 39.59
CA LYS A 131 7.62 -17.59 40.87
C LYS A 131 6.37 -18.47 40.73
N SER A 132 5.88 -18.67 39.51
CA SER A 132 4.65 -19.40 39.23
C SER A 132 4.84 -20.23 37.97
N LEU A 133 4.51 -21.51 38.04
CA LEU A 133 4.49 -22.45 36.92
C LEU A 133 3.08 -23.04 36.78
N PRO A 134 2.71 -23.50 35.57
CA PRO A 134 3.38 -23.24 34.30
C PRO A 134 3.38 -21.75 33.90
N LEU A 135 4.33 -21.33 33.07
CA LEU A 135 4.45 -19.98 32.51
C LEU A 135 4.75 -20.10 31.02
N SER A 136 4.10 -19.30 30.16
CA SER A 136 4.43 -19.27 28.73
C SER A 136 4.57 -17.85 28.19
N PHE A 137 5.49 -17.69 27.25
CA PHE A 137 5.63 -16.50 26.42
C PHE A 137 5.32 -16.85 24.97
N VAL A 138 4.42 -16.09 24.35
CA VAL A 138 4.20 -16.13 22.90
C VAL A 138 5.01 -14.99 22.28
N LEU A 139 5.83 -15.31 21.29
CA LEU A 139 6.79 -14.38 20.69
C LEU A 139 6.49 -14.09 19.23
N THR A 140 6.86 -12.89 18.79
CA THR A 140 7.07 -12.57 17.38
C THR A 140 8.44 -13.07 16.89
N ASN A 141 8.66 -13.04 15.57
CA ASN A 141 9.96 -13.35 14.96
C ASN A 141 11.07 -12.37 15.32
N GLU A 142 10.73 -11.22 15.92
CA GLU A 142 11.68 -10.24 16.44
C GLU A 142 11.96 -10.47 17.94
N LYS A 143 11.59 -11.64 18.48
CA LYS A 143 11.70 -12.00 19.90
C LYS A 143 10.88 -11.12 20.85
N VAL A 144 9.88 -10.41 20.34
CA VAL A 144 9.02 -9.56 21.16
C VAL A 144 7.92 -10.40 21.80
N VAL A 145 7.75 -10.30 23.11
CA VAL A 145 6.65 -10.94 23.84
C VAL A 145 5.33 -10.26 23.48
N ILE A 146 4.39 -11.01 22.92
CA ILE A 146 3.03 -10.51 22.63
C ILE A 146 2.01 -10.97 23.67
N LYS A 147 2.25 -12.10 24.33
CA LYS A 147 1.36 -12.65 25.35
C LYS A 147 2.14 -13.39 26.42
N VAL A 148 1.70 -13.23 27.67
CA VAL A 148 2.24 -13.91 28.85
C VAL A 148 1.11 -14.69 29.50
N ILE A 149 1.23 -16.02 29.55
CA ILE A 149 0.23 -16.93 30.11
C ILE A 149 0.76 -17.48 31.43
N ARG A 150 0.01 -17.34 32.53
CA ARG A 150 0.46 -17.72 33.89
C ARG A 150 -0.47 -18.74 34.54
N GLY A 151 0.09 -19.84 35.03
CA GLY A 151 -0.58 -20.88 35.81
C GLY A 151 -1.25 -21.97 34.96
N GLY A 152 -1.67 -23.06 35.60
CA GLY A 152 -2.32 -24.21 34.96
C GLY A 152 -3.86 -24.16 34.95
N GLY A 153 -4.45 -23.00 35.27
CA GLY A 153 -5.90 -22.85 35.46
C GLY A 153 -6.70 -22.45 34.21
N GLU A 154 -6.04 -22.04 33.14
CA GLU A 154 -6.71 -21.80 31.85
C GLU A 154 -7.11 -23.13 31.21
N SER A 155 -8.23 -23.19 30.47
CA SER A 155 -8.65 -24.39 29.76
C SER A 155 -7.87 -24.58 28.45
N ALA A 156 -7.86 -25.80 27.92
CA ALA A 156 -7.26 -26.09 26.62
C ALA A 156 -7.87 -25.22 25.51
N ALA A 157 -9.19 -25.02 25.56
CA ALA A 157 -9.92 -24.14 24.65
C ALA A 157 -9.45 -22.68 24.75
N ALA A 158 -9.16 -22.16 25.95
CA ALA A 158 -8.68 -20.78 26.13
C ALA A 158 -7.31 -20.55 25.48
N ILE A 159 -6.35 -21.45 25.71
CA ILE A 159 -5.00 -21.33 25.11
C ILE A 159 -5.06 -21.44 23.58
N LEU A 160 -5.85 -22.38 23.07
CA LEU A 160 -6.05 -22.52 21.63
C LEU A 160 -6.71 -21.27 21.04
N SER A 161 -7.67 -20.68 21.75
CA SER A 161 -8.27 -19.40 21.36
C SER A 161 -7.21 -18.30 21.29
N ASP A 162 -6.30 -18.21 22.26
CA ASP A 162 -5.22 -17.22 22.25
C ASP A 162 -4.25 -17.38 21.06
N VAL A 163 -3.94 -18.62 20.70
CA VAL A 163 -3.12 -18.94 19.52
C VAL A 163 -3.89 -18.59 18.24
N ALA A 164 -5.19 -18.90 18.18
CA ALA A 164 -6.06 -18.53 17.06
C ALA A 164 -6.15 -17.00 16.88
N GLU A 165 -6.32 -16.26 17.97
CA GLU A 165 -6.31 -14.80 18.00
C GLU A 165 -4.99 -14.24 17.47
N THR A 166 -3.86 -14.86 17.83
CA THR A 166 -2.57 -14.43 17.30
C THR A 166 -2.45 -14.65 15.80
N TYR A 167 -2.93 -15.78 15.28
CA TYR A 167 -2.98 -15.99 13.81
C TYR A 167 -3.93 -15.00 13.12
N LEU A 168 -5.06 -14.66 13.76
CA LEU A 168 -5.98 -13.64 13.28
C LEU A 168 -5.27 -12.29 13.17
N MET A 169 -4.55 -11.85 14.21
CA MET A 169 -3.79 -10.60 14.20
C MET A 169 -2.75 -10.55 13.06
N GLN A 170 -2.14 -11.69 12.74
CA GLN A 170 -1.18 -11.83 11.63
C GLN A 170 -1.84 -11.85 10.23
N GLY A 171 -3.17 -11.77 10.15
CA GLY A 171 -3.92 -11.90 8.88
C GLY A 171 -3.91 -13.32 8.31
N LYS A 172 -3.64 -14.34 9.14
CA LYS A 172 -3.60 -15.77 8.73
C LYS A 172 -4.93 -16.43 9.09
N GLY A 173 -6.01 -16.00 8.43
CA GLY A 173 -7.38 -16.44 8.73
C GLY A 173 -7.53 -17.96 8.66
N ASP A 174 -7.02 -18.60 7.61
CA ASP A 174 -7.08 -20.06 7.44
C ASP A 174 -6.49 -20.85 8.63
N LYS A 175 -5.39 -20.36 9.21
CA LYS A 175 -4.74 -20.97 10.37
C LYS A 175 -5.53 -20.67 11.64
N ALA A 176 -5.97 -19.42 11.82
CA ALA A 176 -6.78 -19.01 12.94
C ALA A 176 -8.07 -19.85 13.04
N GLN A 177 -8.76 -20.07 11.91
CA GLN A 177 -9.95 -20.91 11.85
C GLN A 177 -9.69 -22.35 12.31
N LYS A 178 -8.61 -22.98 11.82
CA LYS A 178 -8.23 -24.35 12.19
C LYS A 178 -7.90 -24.48 13.69
N VAL A 179 -7.20 -23.50 14.27
CA VAL A 179 -6.91 -23.50 15.72
C VAL A 179 -8.18 -23.26 16.53
N ALA A 180 -9.05 -22.35 16.07
CA ALA A 180 -10.32 -22.08 16.72
C ALA A 180 -11.26 -23.31 16.70
N ASP A 181 -11.28 -24.07 15.61
CA ASP A 181 -12.03 -25.33 15.54
C ASP A 181 -11.51 -26.35 16.55
N ALA A 182 -10.20 -26.50 16.66
CA ALA A 182 -9.60 -27.31 17.71
C ALA A 182 -10.00 -26.80 19.11
N ALA A 183 -9.96 -25.50 19.37
CA ALA A 183 -10.36 -24.94 20.65
C ALA A 183 -11.78 -25.36 21.05
N VAL A 184 -12.73 -25.35 20.10
CA VAL A 184 -14.11 -25.82 20.31
C VAL A 184 -14.15 -27.32 20.62
N GLU A 185 -13.34 -28.15 19.93
CA GLU A 185 -13.26 -29.59 20.21
C GLU A 185 -12.78 -29.90 21.65
N PHE A 186 -11.94 -29.03 22.23
CA PHE A 186 -11.43 -29.17 23.59
C PHE A 186 -12.39 -28.68 24.68
N GLY A 187 -13.54 -28.10 24.33
CA GLY A 187 -14.63 -27.74 25.25
C GLY A 187 -14.66 -26.27 25.67
N GLU A 188 -15.16 -26.00 26.88
CA GLU A 188 -15.45 -24.63 27.33
C GLU A 188 -14.20 -23.80 27.73
N PRO A 189 -14.19 -22.47 27.50
CA PRO A 189 -15.26 -21.69 26.90
C PRO A 189 -15.28 -21.81 25.37
N GLU A 190 -16.41 -22.24 24.78
CA GLU A 190 -16.53 -22.40 23.32
C GLU A 190 -16.77 -21.06 22.61
N LYS A 191 -17.41 -20.10 23.29
CA LYS A 191 -17.83 -18.83 22.68
C LYS A 191 -16.64 -18.01 22.14
N PRO A 192 -15.55 -17.76 22.89
CA PRO A 192 -14.39 -17.00 22.38
C PRO A 192 -13.75 -17.65 21.14
N ALA A 193 -13.65 -18.98 21.12
CA ALA A 193 -13.13 -19.71 19.97
C ALA A 193 -14.01 -19.51 18.72
N LYS A 194 -15.34 -19.63 18.88
CA LYS A 194 -16.29 -19.40 17.78
C LYS A 194 -16.30 -17.94 17.30
N GLU A 195 -16.09 -16.98 18.21
CA GLU A 195 -15.93 -15.56 17.85
C GLU A 195 -14.68 -15.34 17.00
N ILE A 196 -13.52 -15.85 17.44
CA ILE A 196 -12.27 -15.75 16.67
C ILE A 196 -12.40 -16.43 15.31
N LYS A 197 -13.08 -17.58 15.23
CA LYS A 197 -13.37 -18.24 13.96
C LYS A 197 -14.18 -17.34 13.03
N GLY A 198 -15.23 -16.70 13.53
CA GLY A 198 -16.03 -15.75 12.76
C GLY A 198 -15.20 -14.58 12.23
N TYR A 199 -14.34 -13.99 13.07
CA TYR A 199 -13.45 -12.90 12.63
C TYR A 199 -12.42 -13.37 11.59
N ALA A 200 -11.88 -14.57 11.75
CA ALA A 200 -10.95 -15.14 10.79
C ALA A 200 -11.60 -15.40 9.43
N MET A 201 -12.86 -15.85 9.41
CA MET A 201 -13.66 -15.97 8.18
C MET A 201 -13.88 -14.60 7.51
N THR A 202 -14.16 -13.55 8.29
CA THR A 202 -14.27 -12.19 7.77
C THR A 202 -12.98 -11.73 7.10
N VAL A 203 -11.81 -11.98 7.72
CA VAL A 203 -10.49 -11.63 7.15
C VAL A 203 -10.22 -12.36 5.83
N ASP A 204 -10.65 -13.62 5.72
CA ASP A 204 -10.51 -14.41 4.49
C ASP A 204 -11.55 -14.06 3.41
N GLY A 205 -12.50 -13.16 3.72
CA GLY A 205 -13.58 -12.75 2.83
C GLY A 205 -14.77 -13.72 2.77
N ASP A 206 -14.82 -14.76 3.60
CA ASP A 206 -15.95 -15.66 3.75
C ASP A 206 -17.03 -15.02 4.64
N LEU A 207 -17.70 -14.00 4.10
CA LEU A 207 -18.69 -13.21 4.84
C LEU A 207 -19.96 -14.01 5.17
N GLU A 208 -20.31 -15.02 4.36
CA GLU A 208 -21.47 -15.89 4.62
C GLU A 208 -21.16 -16.88 5.76
N GLY A 209 -19.98 -17.50 5.74
CA GLY A 209 -19.51 -18.36 6.82
C GLY A 209 -19.36 -17.60 8.14
N ALA A 210 -18.79 -16.39 8.09
CA ALA A 210 -18.67 -15.51 9.25
C ALA A 210 -20.04 -15.16 9.85
N GLU A 211 -21.03 -14.79 9.02
CA GLU A 211 -22.39 -14.47 9.47
C GLU A 211 -23.02 -15.66 10.20
N ALA A 212 -22.90 -16.86 9.63
CA ALA A 212 -23.42 -18.07 10.26
C ALA A 212 -22.71 -18.40 11.59
N ALA A 213 -21.38 -18.21 11.65
CA ALA A 213 -20.60 -18.43 12.85
C ALA A 213 -21.05 -17.49 13.99
N PHE A 214 -21.16 -16.18 13.73
CA PHE A 214 -21.58 -15.21 14.72
C PHE A 214 -23.04 -15.36 15.13
N ALA A 215 -23.94 -15.71 14.20
CA ALA A 215 -25.33 -15.99 14.51
C ALA A 215 -25.47 -17.20 15.45
N SER A 216 -24.63 -18.22 15.31
CA SER A 216 -24.68 -19.44 16.14
C SER A 216 -24.37 -19.19 17.63
N ILE A 217 -23.73 -18.06 17.95
CA ILE A 217 -23.34 -17.65 19.30
C ILE A 217 -24.00 -16.34 19.74
N ASP A 218 -24.97 -15.85 18.96
CA ASP A 218 -25.66 -14.56 19.17
C ASP A 218 -24.68 -13.38 19.36
N SER A 219 -23.60 -13.34 18.57
CA SER A 219 -22.60 -12.27 18.62
C SER A 219 -23.04 -11.09 17.76
N LYS A 220 -23.68 -10.10 18.39
CA LYS A 220 -24.13 -8.86 17.73
C LYS A 220 -22.97 -8.04 17.16
N GLU A 221 -21.85 -7.95 17.88
CA GLU A 221 -20.64 -7.27 17.41
C GLU A 221 -20.00 -7.98 16.21
N GLY A 222 -20.00 -9.32 16.18
CA GLY A 222 -19.54 -10.09 15.03
C GLY A 222 -20.43 -9.89 13.80
N LEU A 223 -21.76 -9.93 14.00
CA LEU A 223 -22.72 -9.64 12.93
C LEU A 223 -22.60 -8.20 12.41
N ALA A 224 -22.35 -7.23 13.30
CA ALA A 224 -22.08 -5.85 12.92
C ALA A 224 -20.82 -5.74 12.04
N THR A 225 -19.78 -6.52 12.37
CA THR A 225 -18.53 -6.58 11.59
C THR A 225 -18.79 -7.11 10.19
N VAL A 226 -19.58 -8.18 10.06
CA VAL A 226 -19.96 -8.72 8.74
C VAL A 226 -20.77 -7.70 7.93
N ALA A 227 -21.73 -7.02 8.56
CA ALA A 227 -22.50 -5.97 7.91
C ALA A 227 -21.60 -4.82 7.42
N LEU A 228 -20.61 -4.40 8.22
CA LEU A 228 -19.62 -3.39 7.84
C LEU A 228 -18.82 -3.81 6.60
N GLU A 229 -18.31 -5.04 6.55
CA GLU A 229 -17.54 -5.55 5.41
C GLU A 229 -18.40 -5.77 4.15
N LYS A 230 -19.69 -6.09 4.31
CA LYS A 230 -20.64 -6.10 3.19
C LYS A 230 -20.93 -4.70 2.64
N GLY A 231 -20.67 -3.65 3.43
CA GLY A 231 -21.03 -2.26 3.13
C GLY A 231 -22.46 -1.90 3.59
N GLU A 232 -23.10 -2.74 4.38
CA GLU A 232 -24.43 -2.50 4.96
C GLU A 232 -24.31 -1.58 6.19
N LEU A 233 -23.87 -0.33 5.98
CA LEU A 233 -23.45 0.59 7.06
C LEU A 233 -24.54 0.82 8.12
N ASP A 234 -25.78 1.11 7.72
CA ASP A 234 -26.91 1.32 8.64
C ASP A 234 -27.19 0.07 9.49
N LYS A 235 -27.07 -1.12 8.89
CA LYS A 235 -27.25 -2.39 9.59
C LYS A 235 -26.09 -2.67 10.54
N ALA A 236 -24.86 -2.32 10.15
CA ALA A 236 -23.69 -2.43 11.02
C ALA A 236 -23.86 -1.55 12.27
N ILE A 237 -24.31 -0.30 12.10
CA ILE A 237 -24.60 0.62 13.22
C ILE A 237 -25.70 0.05 14.12
N ALA A 238 -26.81 -0.42 13.55
CA ALA A 238 -27.92 -0.99 14.32
C ALA A 238 -27.50 -2.23 15.12
N LEU A 239 -26.74 -3.15 14.50
CA LEU A 239 -26.24 -4.36 15.18
C LEU A 239 -25.21 -4.02 16.27
N ALA A 240 -24.37 -3.01 16.05
CA ALA A 240 -23.44 -2.53 17.07
C ALA A 240 -24.19 -1.95 18.28
N ASP A 241 -25.25 -1.17 18.05
CA ASP A 241 -26.09 -0.64 19.13
C ASP A 241 -26.85 -1.75 19.89
N GLU A 242 -27.25 -2.84 19.21
CA GLU A 242 -27.86 -4.02 19.82
C GLU A 242 -26.89 -4.84 20.71
N ALA A 243 -25.57 -4.74 20.48
CA ALA A 243 -24.57 -5.46 21.29
C ALA A 243 -24.51 -4.95 22.75
N GLY A 244 -25.10 -3.78 23.01
CA GLY A 244 -25.18 -3.17 24.33
C GLY A 244 -24.02 -2.22 24.63
N PRO A 245 -24.17 -1.36 25.65
CA PRO A 245 -23.29 -0.23 25.88
C PRO A 245 -21.89 -0.59 26.39
N ASP A 246 -21.64 -1.85 26.77
CA ASP A 246 -20.36 -2.27 27.36
C ASP A 246 -19.39 -2.88 26.33
N SER A 247 -19.83 -3.18 25.10
CA SER A 247 -18.94 -3.72 24.07
C SER A 247 -18.09 -2.62 23.44
N GLY A 248 -16.79 -2.65 23.74
CA GLY A 248 -15.82 -1.75 23.09
C GLY A 248 -15.62 -2.04 21.62
N TYR A 249 -15.74 -3.30 21.20
CA TYR A 249 -15.55 -3.65 19.80
C TYR A 249 -16.78 -3.33 18.94
N ALA A 250 -18.00 -3.48 19.45
CA ALA A 250 -19.19 -3.00 18.77
C ALA A 250 -19.11 -1.49 18.48
N ASP A 251 -18.70 -0.69 19.47
CA ASP A 251 -18.43 0.74 19.28
C ASP A 251 -17.35 0.97 18.20
N THR A 252 -16.30 0.15 18.17
CA THR A 252 -15.25 0.23 17.13
C THR A 252 -15.83 0.04 15.74
N VAL A 253 -16.66 -0.98 15.56
CA VAL A 253 -17.35 -1.28 14.29
C VAL A 253 -18.31 -0.16 13.92
N LYS A 254 -19.09 0.37 14.87
CA LYS A 254 -19.96 1.54 14.67
C LYS A 254 -19.16 2.77 14.23
N GLY A 255 -18.04 3.04 14.88
CA GLY A 255 -17.14 4.13 14.53
C GLY A 255 -16.62 4.02 13.09
N LYS A 256 -16.20 2.83 12.67
CA LYS A 256 -15.80 2.55 11.27
C LYS A 256 -16.96 2.73 10.29
N ALA A 257 -18.16 2.28 10.64
CA ALA A 257 -19.36 2.49 9.80
C ALA A 257 -19.67 3.98 9.62
N LEU A 258 -19.65 4.76 10.71
CA LEU A 258 -19.84 6.21 10.69
C LEU A 258 -18.74 6.93 9.88
N MET A 259 -17.49 6.47 9.94
CA MET A 259 -16.41 6.97 9.09
C MET A 259 -16.72 6.76 7.60
N ARG A 260 -17.19 5.57 7.21
CA ARG A 260 -17.59 5.27 5.82
C ARG A 260 -18.84 6.05 5.38
N SER A 261 -19.75 6.36 6.30
CA SER A 261 -20.92 7.23 6.06
C SER A 261 -20.58 8.72 5.99
N GLY A 262 -19.36 9.12 6.35
CA GLY A 262 -18.92 10.52 6.41
C GLY A 262 -19.32 11.26 7.69
N GLU A 263 -19.85 10.57 8.70
CA GLU A 263 -20.29 11.10 9.99
C GLU A 263 -19.11 11.19 10.97
N LEU A 264 -18.07 11.93 10.56
CA LEU A 264 -16.74 11.90 11.20
C LEU A 264 -16.71 12.37 12.66
N ASP A 265 -17.60 13.31 13.04
CA ASP A 265 -17.67 13.82 14.41
C ASP A 265 -18.30 12.80 15.39
N GLU A 266 -19.34 12.10 14.94
CA GLU A 266 -19.94 11.03 15.73
C GLU A 266 -18.99 9.84 15.81
N ALA A 267 -18.33 9.49 14.69
CA ALA A 267 -17.31 8.45 14.66
C ALA A 267 -16.19 8.70 15.69
N ALA A 268 -15.69 9.94 15.78
CA ALA A 268 -14.65 10.29 16.76
C ALA A 268 -15.12 10.03 18.20
N THR A 269 -16.34 10.45 18.52
CA THR A 269 -16.93 10.27 19.86
C THR A 269 -17.08 8.80 20.21
N VAL A 270 -17.58 7.99 19.27
CA VAL A 270 -17.78 6.55 19.47
C VAL A 270 -16.44 5.82 19.59
N LEU A 271 -15.43 6.16 18.79
CA LEU A 271 -14.11 5.53 18.87
C LEU A 271 -13.34 5.91 20.14
N GLU A 272 -13.49 7.14 20.64
CA GLU A 272 -12.95 7.53 21.96
C GLU A 272 -13.60 6.71 23.09
N SER A 273 -14.92 6.47 23.01
CA SER A 273 -15.63 5.57 23.92
C SER A 273 -15.13 4.12 23.81
N ALA A 274 -14.98 3.60 22.59
CA ALA A 274 -14.48 2.26 22.31
C ALA A 274 -13.12 2.01 22.97
N ALA A 275 -12.19 2.96 22.85
CA ALA A 275 -10.84 2.85 23.41
C ALA A 275 -10.82 2.76 24.95
N ALA A 276 -11.84 3.30 25.62
CA ALA A 276 -11.98 3.25 27.07
C ALA A 276 -12.64 1.96 27.59
N LYS A 277 -13.27 1.16 26.71
CA LYS A 277 -14.02 -0.05 27.08
C LYS A 277 -13.14 -1.31 27.06
N PRO A 278 -13.51 -2.37 27.80
CA PRO A 278 -12.87 -3.67 27.68
C PRO A 278 -13.04 -4.24 26.27
N ALA A 279 -11.93 -4.66 25.67
CA ALA A 279 -11.86 -5.31 24.36
C ALA A 279 -10.48 -5.98 24.23
N ALA A 280 -10.34 -6.90 23.28
CA ALA A 280 -9.05 -7.49 22.93
C ALA A 280 -8.08 -6.43 22.37
N ASP A 281 -6.78 -6.68 22.45
CA ASP A 281 -5.79 -5.66 22.07
C ASP A 281 -5.86 -5.30 20.58
N TRP A 282 -6.15 -6.26 19.70
CA TRP A 282 -6.31 -6.00 18.28
C TRP A 282 -7.57 -5.18 17.98
N GLN A 283 -8.64 -5.37 18.75
CA GLN A 283 -9.87 -4.58 18.67
C GLN A 283 -9.62 -3.12 19.09
N LYS A 284 -8.89 -2.92 20.19
CA LYS A 284 -8.46 -1.59 20.64
C LYS A 284 -7.50 -0.93 19.64
N SER A 285 -6.62 -1.71 19.03
CA SER A 285 -5.73 -1.23 17.97
C SER A 285 -6.53 -0.70 16.76
N GLU A 286 -7.60 -1.37 16.35
CA GLU A 286 -8.50 -0.87 15.30
C GLU A 286 -9.18 0.45 15.70
N ALA A 287 -9.69 0.54 16.93
CA ALA A 287 -10.31 1.76 17.43
C ALA A 287 -9.33 2.95 17.42
N ALA A 288 -8.12 2.73 17.94
CA ALA A 288 -7.04 3.71 17.93
C ALA A 288 -6.63 4.09 16.50
N THR A 289 -6.61 3.13 15.56
CA THR A 289 -6.32 3.40 14.15
C THR A 289 -7.35 4.37 13.54
N GLY A 290 -8.65 4.12 13.77
CA GLY A 290 -9.71 5.01 13.31
C GLY A 290 -9.63 6.39 13.95
N LEU A 291 -9.39 6.46 15.26
CA LEU A 291 -9.23 7.73 15.98
C LEU A 291 -8.01 8.53 15.48
N GLY A 292 -6.88 7.87 15.27
CA GLY A 292 -5.69 8.48 14.66
C GLY A 292 -5.99 9.04 13.28
N ARG A 293 -6.75 8.30 12.45
CA ARG A 293 -7.14 8.74 11.11
C ARG A 293 -8.03 9.98 11.14
N LEU A 294 -8.97 10.05 12.09
CA LEU A 294 -9.83 11.21 12.31
C LEU A 294 -9.05 12.44 12.81
N LYS A 295 -8.08 12.25 13.71
CA LYS A 295 -7.17 13.34 14.14
C LYS A 295 -6.36 13.88 12.97
N GLN A 296 -5.80 12.99 12.16
CA GLN A 296 -5.04 13.37 10.97
C GLN A 296 -5.91 14.14 9.96
N GLU A 297 -7.15 13.70 9.74
CA GLU A 297 -8.12 14.41 8.88
C GLU A 297 -8.42 15.82 9.38
N ARG A 298 -8.49 16.00 10.70
CA ARG A 298 -8.66 17.32 11.34
C ARG A 298 -7.38 18.17 11.39
N GLY A 299 -6.26 17.66 10.86
CA GLY A 299 -4.97 18.34 10.84
C GLY A 299 -4.12 18.18 12.11
N ASP A 300 -4.59 17.45 13.12
CA ASP A 300 -3.79 17.10 14.31
C ASP A 300 -2.88 15.90 13.99
N VAL A 301 -1.89 16.14 13.13
CA VAL A 301 -0.95 15.09 12.68
C VAL A 301 -0.08 14.59 13.83
N ALA A 302 0.32 15.46 14.76
CA ALA A 302 1.15 15.08 15.90
C ALA A 302 0.38 14.16 16.88
N GLY A 303 -0.87 14.52 17.21
CA GLY A 303 -1.75 13.68 18.01
C GLY A 303 -2.09 12.36 17.31
N ALA A 304 -2.27 12.38 15.98
CA ALA A 304 -2.47 11.17 15.18
C ALA A 304 -1.28 10.20 15.29
N ILE A 305 -0.04 10.68 15.16
CA ILE A 305 1.17 9.85 15.31
C ILE A 305 1.18 9.15 16.68
N GLY A 306 0.91 9.88 17.76
CA GLY A 306 0.86 9.29 19.11
C GLY A 306 -0.21 8.21 19.24
N THR A 307 -1.39 8.41 18.64
CA THR A 307 -2.46 7.40 18.64
C THR A 307 -2.12 6.20 17.73
N TYR A 308 -1.43 6.38 16.61
CA TYR A 308 -0.94 5.26 15.81
C TYR A 308 0.17 4.47 16.50
N ASP A 309 1.06 5.15 17.26
CA ASP A 309 2.07 4.48 18.07
C ASP A 309 1.41 3.55 19.11
N GLU A 310 0.32 4.00 19.74
CA GLU A 310 -0.51 3.17 20.63
C GLU A 310 -1.14 1.99 19.88
N ALA A 311 -1.76 2.24 18.72
CA ALA A 311 -2.39 1.19 17.91
C ALA A 311 -1.38 0.08 17.53
N VAL A 312 -0.18 0.46 17.08
CA VAL A 312 0.90 -0.46 16.74
C VAL A 312 1.45 -1.18 17.98
N GLY A 313 1.51 -0.51 19.14
CA GLY A 313 1.92 -1.14 20.39
C GLY A 313 0.92 -2.20 20.89
N LEU A 314 -0.37 -1.97 20.68
CA LEU A 314 -1.43 -2.92 20.99
C LEU A 314 -1.40 -4.15 20.06
N ASN A 315 -1.30 -3.90 18.75
CA ASN A 315 -1.18 -4.93 17.71
C ASN A 315 -0.04 -4.61 16.72
N PRO A 316 1.12 -5.26 16.85
CA PRO A 316 2.27 -5.09 15.96
C PRO A 316 2.05 -5.59 14.53
N TRP A 317 0.90 -6.19 14.20
CA TRP A 317 0.55 -6.67 12.87
C TRP A 317 -0.53 -5.82 12.19
N ASN A 318 -0.95 -4.71 12.81
CA ASN A 318 -1.95 -3.83 12.21
C ASN A 318 -1.34 -3.00 11.05
N VAL A 319 -1.49 -3.50 9.83
CA VAL A 319 -0.97 -2.89 8.60
C VAL A 319 -1.62 -1.53 8.29
N ASP A 320 -2.89 -1.35 8.64
CA ASP A 320 -3.61 -0.11 8.41
C ASP A 320 -3.09 1.01 9.33
N ALA A 321 -2.86 0.69 10.61
CA ALA A 321 -2.21 1.59 11.56
C ALA A 321 -0.82 2.01 11.07
N MET A 322 0.01 1.04 10.62
CA MET A 322 1.34 1.34 10.10
C MET A 322 1.30 2.19 8.83
N SER A 323 0.36 1.92 7.93
CA SER A 323 0.21 2.70 6.68
C SER A 323 -0.16 4.15 6.98
N ASN A 324 -1.10 4.35 7.90
CA ASN A 324 -1.52 5.68 8.34
C ASN A 324 -0.42 6.41 9.13
N GLN A 325 0.31 5.70 9.98
CA GLN A 325 1.48 6.21 10.69
C GLN A 325 2.56 6.68 9.71
N ALA A 326 2.85 5.90 8.67
CA ALA A 326 3.82 6.27 7.65
C ALA A 326 3.38 7.49 6.85
N ASP A 327 2.10 7.62 6.52
CA ASP A 327 1.54 8.81 5.88
C ASP A 327 1.67 10.06 6.76
N ALA A 328 1.42 9.95 8.06
CA ALA A 328 1.63 11.03 9.03
C ALA A 328 3.11 11.40 9.19
N TYR A 329 4.03 10.42 9.14
CA TYR A 329 5.46 10.71 9.07
C TYR A 329 5.84 11.40 7.75
N ARG A 330 5.26 11.00 6.62
CA ARG A 330 5.46 11.67 5.32
C ARG A 330 5.02 13.14 5.37
N SER A 331 3.83 13.42 5.92
CA SER A 331 3.28 14.78 5.98
C SER A 331 4.07 15.71 6.90
N THR A 332 4.78 15.15 7.89
CA THR A 332 5.74 15.88 8.74
C THR A 332 7.17 15.92 8.19
N GLY A 333 7.41 15.39 6.98
CA GLY A 333 8.73 15.37 6.32
C GLY A 333 9.69 14.29 6.83
N ASN A 334 9.26 13.40 7.73
CA ASN A 334 10.06 12.31 8.30
C ASN A 334 10.06 11.09 7.36
N LEU A 335 10.58 11.26 6.13
CA LEU A 335 10.55 10.22 5.08
C LEU A 335 11.26 8.93 5.50
N ASP A 336 12.37 9.01 6.23
CA ASP A 336 13.11 7.82 6.69
C ASP A 336 12.26 6.94 7.61
N LYS A 337 11.51 7.56 8.55
CA LYS A 337 10.59 6.85 9.43
C LYS A 337 9.42 6.28 8.65
N ALA A 338 8.87 7.04 7.70
CA ALA A 338 7.77 6.59 6.87
C ALA A 338 8.15 5.33 6.06
N VAL A 339 9.33 5.33 5.43
CA VAL A 339 9.88 4.17 4.70
C VAL A 339 10.06 2.98 5.63
N ALA A 340 10.73 3.15 6.77
CA ALA A 340 10.97 2.06 7.72
C ALA A 340 9.66 1.45 8.26
N THR A 341 8.65 2.28 8.53
CA THR A 341 7.33 1.81 8.97
C THR A 341 6.63 0.98 7.88
N LEU A 342 6.64 1.42 6.62
CA LEU A 342 6.05 0.63 5.53
C LEU A 342 6.84 -0.63 5.19
N GLU A 343 8.16 -0.63 5.36
CA GLU A 343 8.98 -1.84 5.23
C GLU A 343 8.63 -2.87 6.30
N ARG A 344 8.29 -2.43 7.52
CA ARG A 344 7.72 -3.32 8.54
C ARG A 344 6.33 -3.81 8.16
N ALA A 345 5.45 -2.93 7.67
CA ALA A 345 4.11 -3.32 7.22
C ALA A 345 4.15 -4.36 6.10
N GLN A 346 5.05 -4.20 5.12
CA GLN A 346 5.25 -5.14 4.02
C GLN A 346 5.76 -6.51 4.49
N ARG A 347 6.56 -6.56 5.57
CA ARG A 347 7.00 -7.83 6.18
C ARG A 347 5.87 -8.56 6.92
N VAL A 348 4.83 -7.84 7.34
CA VAL A 348 3.69 -8.42 8.04
C VAL A 348 2.73 -9.09 7.07
N ARG A 349 2.33 -8.39 6.00
CA ARG A 349 1.37 -8.88 5.01
C ARG A 349 1.70 -8.32 3.63
N ASP A 350 1.52 -9.15 2.62
CA ASP A 350 1.50 -8.70 1.23
C ASP A 350 0.24 -7.86 0.99
N ASP A 351 0.43 -6.56 0.85
CA ASP A 351 -0.64 -5.56 0.70
C ASP A 351 -0.26 -4.60 -0.44
N ASP A 352 -1.03 -4.62 -1.52
CA ASP A 352 -0.76 -3.84 -2.74
C ASP A 352 -0.58 -2.34 -2.45
N LEU A 353 -1.42 -1.78 -1.58
CA LEU A 353 -1.37 -0.36 -1.26
C LEU A 353 -0.10 -0.02 -0.47
N VAL A 354 0.33 -0.88 0.46
CA VAL A 354 1.63 -0.73 1.14
C VAL A 354 2.78 -0.73 0.13
N VAL A 355 2.76 -1.64 -0.85
CA VAL A 355 3.80 -1.73 -1.89
C VAL A 355 3.87 -0.44 -2.70
N MET A 356 2.71 0.08 -3.13
CA MET A 356 2.65 1.33 -3.91
C MET A 356 3.09 2.55 -3.08
N MET A 357 2.63 2.66 -1.83
CA MET A 357 3.04 3.72 -0.90
C MET A 357 4.55 3.69 -0.65
N LEU A 358 5.14 2.51 -0.44
CA LEU A 358 6.56 2.36 -0.18
C LEU A 358 7.42 2.75 -1.40
N ARG A 359 7.01 2.35 -2.61
CA ARG A 359 7.67 2.80 -3.85
C ARG A 359 7.62 4.32 -3.97
N GLN A 360 6.45 4.92 -3.75
CA GLN A 360 6.27 6.36 -3.80
C GLN A 360 7.18 7.10 -2.81
N LEU A 361 7.25 6.63 -1.56
CA LEU A 361 8.10 7.24 -0.54
C LEU A 361 9.59 7.13 -0.89
N ARG A 362 10.04 6.01 -1.45
CA ARG A 362 11.43 5.85 -1.90
C ARG A 362 11.77 6.81 -3.04
N GLU A 363 10.85 7.05 -3.96
CA GLU A 363 11.01 8.05 -5.01
C GLU A 363 11.06 9.47 -4.45
N GLU A 364 10.20 9.80 -3.49
CA GLU A 364 10.23 11.09 -2.78
C GLU A 364 11.54 11.28 -2.02
N GLN A 365 12.02 10.27 -1.31
CA GLN A 365 13.27 10.29 -0.56
C GLN A 365 14.48 10.47 -1.50
N LYS A 366 14.49 9.77 -2.64
CA LYS A 366 15.53 9.92 -3.67
C LYS A 366 15.56 11.36 -4.20
N ARG A 367 14.40 11.91 -4.59
CA ARG A 367 14.27 13.29 -5.09
C ARG A 367 14.60 14.34 -4.03
N ALA A 368 14.23 14.10 -2.78
CA ALA A 368 14.57 14.98 -1.67
C ALA A 368 16.09 15.12 -1.49
N ASN A 369 16.87 14.14 -1.91
CA ASN A 369 18.33 14.14 -1.85
C ASN A 369 19.01 14.61 -3.16
N ASP A 370 18.28 14.81 -4.26
CA ASP A 370 18.83 15.24 -5.54
C ASP A 370 18.79 16.78 -5.67
N ILE A 371 19.93 17.42 -5.46
CA ILE A 371 20.06 18.88 -5.54
C ILE A 371 19.94 19.37 -7.00
N ALA A 372 20.50 18.63 -7.95
CA ALA A 372 20.52 19.03 -9.36
C ALA A 372 19.12 18.99 -9.97
N GLU A 373 18.34 17.96 -9.62
CA GLU A 373 16.94 17.84 -10.03
C GLU A 373 16.10 19.00 -9.48
N LYS A 374 16.28 19.37 -8.21
CA LYS A 374 15.59 20.53 -7.60
C LYS A 374 15.92 21.85 -8.29
N GLU A 375 17.19 22.09 -8.64
CA GLU A 375 17.59 23.30 -9.36
C GLU A 375 16.96 23.37 -10.76
N LEU A 376 16.91 22.23 -11.45
CA LEU A 376 16.28 22.11 -12.76
C LEU A 376 14.77 22.40 -12.69
N ILE A 377 14.07 21.76 -11.75
CA ILE A 377 12.63 21.96 -11.50
C ILE A 377 12.36 23.44 -11.21
N ARG A 378 13.15 24.08 -10.34
CA ARG A 378 13.00 25.51 -10.02
C ARG A 378 13.19 26.41 -11.23
N LYS A 379 14.16 26.12 -12.08
CA LYS A 379 14.36 26.87 -13.33
C LYS A 379 13.17 26.72 -14.26
N GLN A 380 12.69 25.49 -14.46
CA GLN A 380 11.52 25.21 -15.29
C GLN A 380 10.27 25.95 -14.77
N ILE A 381 10.03 25.96 -13.47
CA ILE A 381 8.90 26.67 -12.86
C ILE A 381 8.96 28.17 -13.12
N ASN A 382 10.13 28.80 -12.95
CA ASN A 382 10.29 30.23 -13.25
C ASN A 382 9.97 30.53 -14.73
N ASP A 383 10.53 29.74 -15.65
CA ASP A 383 10.29 29.91 -17.08
C ASP A 383 8.80 29.69 -17.46
N LEU A 384 8.10 28.80 -16.77
CA LEU A 384 6.67 28.54 -16.97
C LEU A 384 5.80 29.67 -16.40
N ARG A 385 6.13 30.17 -15.22
CA ARG A 385 5.43 31.29 -14.57
C ARG A 385 5.52 32.55 -15.42
N ASP A 386 6.71 32.87 -15.92
CA ASP A 386 6.93 34.07 -16.71
C ASP A 386 6.14 33.98 -18.03
N ARG A 387 6.15 32.82 -18.69
CA ARG A 387 5.29 32.52 -19.85
C ARG A 387 3.79 32.67 -19.54
N TYR A 388 3.34 32.23 -18.37
CA TYR A 388 1.92 32.38 -17.96
C TYR A 388 1.53 33.85 -17.83
N ARG A 389 2.38 34.67 -17.20
CA ARG A 389 2.13 36.11 -17.03
C ARG A 389 2.12 36.84 -18.37
N GLU A 390 3.11 36.57 -19.22
CA GLU A 390 3.18 37.15 -20.57
C GLU A 390 1.95 36.82 -21.41
N LEU A 391 1.49 35.56 -21.40
CA LEU A 391 0.28 35.12 -22.12
C LEU A 391 -0.98 35.84 -21.61
N LYS A 392 -1.08 36.10 -20.30
CA LYS A 392 -2.21 36.83 -19.70
C LYS A 392 -2.21 38.31 -20.09
N GLU A 393 -1.03 38.91 -20.30
CA GLU A 393 -0.88 40.34 -20.63
C GLU A 393 -1.01 40.65 -22.12
N GLN A 394 -0.51 39.78 -23.01
CA GLN A 394 -0.37 40.08 -24.44
C GLN A 394 -1.50 39.53 -25.31
N GLY A 395 -2.37 38.67 -24.76
CA GLY A 395 -3.32 37.92 -25.57
C GLY A 395 -2.63 36.87 -26.44
N LEU A 396 -3.43 35.96 -27.00
CA LEU A 396 -2.95 34.73 -27.62
C LEU A 396 -2.26 35.01 -28.97
N ALA A 397 -0.93 34.85 -29.06
CA ALA A 397 -0.23 34.80 -30.34
C ALA A 397 -0.61 33.54 -31.13
N GLU A 398 -0.83 33.67 -32.43
CA GLU A 398 -1.12 32.53 -33.31
C GLU A 398 0.10 31.60 -33.42
N PRO A 399 -0.11 30.26 -33.40
CA PRO A 399 0.97 29.30 -33.54
C PRO A 399 1.61 29.35 -34.94
N VAL A 400 2.94 29.20 -34.99
CA VAL A 400 3.75 29.21 -36.24
C VAL A 400 3.40 28.03 -37.18
N ASP A 401 2.91 26.91 -36.63
CA ASP A 401 2.42 25.75 -37.39
C ASP A 401 1.05 25.30 -36.81
N PRO A 402 -0.07 25.60 -37.50
CA PRO A 402 -1.40 25.20 -37.06
C PRO A 402 -1.81 23.80 -37.53
N TRP A 403 -1.00 23.13 -38.37
CA TRP A 403 -1.38 21.86 -39.00
C TRP A 403 -0.85 20.64 -38.24
N THR A 404 0.41 20.68 -37.80
CA THR A 404 1.07 19.54 -37.17
C THR A 404 0.45 19.22 -35.81
N THR A 405 0.07 17.95 -35.61
CA THR A 405 -0.40 17.44 -34.32
C THR A 405 0.71 17.60 -33.29
N ARG A 406 0.44 18.24 -32.15
CA ARG A 406 1.43 18.39 -31.08
C ARG A 406 1.69 17.08 -30.34
N PRO A 407 2.87 16.90 -29.69
CA PRO A 407 3.11 15.81 -28.76
C PRO A 407 2.01 15.71 -27.71
N LEU A 408 1.64 14.49 -27.32
CA LEU A 408 0.57 14.28 -26.36
C LEU A 408 1.12 14.49 -24.94
N VAL A 409 0.91 15.70 -24.43
CA VAL A 409 1.25 16.09 -23.08
C VAL A 409 -0.02 16.14 -22.23
N LEU A 410 -0.03 15.41 -21.12
CA LEU A 410 -1.09 15.43 -20.11
C LEU A 410 -0.60 16.15 -18.86
N ALA A 411 -1.47 16.96 -18.27
CA ALA A 411 -1.25 17.48 -16.92
C ALA A 411 -2.43 17.07 -16.03
N PHE A 412 -2.17 16.40 -14.91
CA PHE A 412 -3.20 16.04 -13.94
C PHE A 412 -3.33 17.14 -12.88
N LEU A 413 -4.37 17.94 -13.02
CA LEU A 413 -4.68 19.05 -12.14
C LEU A 413 -5.51 18.57 -10.93
N PRO A 414 -5.45 19.29 -9.80
CA PRO A 414 -6.35 19.00 -8.69
C PRO A 414 -7.81 19.19 -9.12
N ALA A 415 -8.68 18.26 -8.73
CA ALA A 415 -10.11 18.34 -9.01
C ALA A 415 -10.83 19.24 -8.00
N GLU A 416 -11.98 19.77 -8.41
CA GLU A 416 -12.90 20.47 -7.51
C GLU A 416 -13.75 19.41 -6.79
N ASN A 417 -13.29 18.97 -5.61
CA ASN A 417 -13.98 17.94 -4.85
C ASN A 417 -15.41 18.40 -4.50
N LYS A 418 -16.43 17.60 -4.83
CA LYS A 418 -17.82 17.82 -4.37
C LYS A 418 -18.07 17.36 -2.93
N GLY A 419 -17.06 17.45 -2.08
CA GLY A 419 -17.04 16.96 -0.69
C GLY A 419 -15.79 16.10 -0.46
N PRO A 420 -15.17 16.14 0.72
CA PRO A 420 -14.04 15.26 1.03
C PRO A 420 -14.50 13.80 1.07
N VAL A 421 -13.84 12.93 0.31
CA VAL A 421 -13.99 11.47 0.49
C VAL A 421 -13.07 11.04 1.60
N PHE A 422 -13.63 10.33 2.57
CA PHE A 422 -12.86 9.80 3.67
C PHE A 422 -12.34 8.39 3.34
N PHE A 423 -11.04 8.29 3.09
CA PHE A 423 -10.36 6.99 3.01
C PHE A 423 -9.90 6.56 4.40
N GLU A 424 -10.21 5.32 4.82
CA GLU A 424 -9.73 4.74 6.09
C GLU A 424 -8.20 4.73 6.17
N ARG A 425 -7.54 4.52 5.02
CA ARG A 425 -6.10 4.66 4.87
C ARG A 425 -5.73 6.01 4.26
N ALA A 426 -5.02 6.83 5.03
CA ALA A 426 -4.55 8.15 4.62
C ALA A 426 -3.61 8.05 3.40
N GLY A 427 -3.73 9.01 2.47
CA GLY A 427 -2.91 9.08 1.27
C GLY A 427 -3.32 8.12 0.14
N THR A 428 -4.40 7.35 0.31
CA THR A 428 -4.90 6.43 -0.74
C THR A 428 -5.22 7.16 -2.04
N GLU A 429 -5.89 8.32 -2.00
CA GLU A 429 -6.21 9.07 -3.24
C GLU A 429 -4.95 9.54 -3.96
N LEU A 430 -3.92 9.93 -3.20
CA LEU A 430 -2.65 10.38 -3.76
C LEU A 430 -1.92 9.23 -4.46
N VAL A 431 -1.90 8.05 -3.84
CA VAL A 431 -1.26 6.86 -4.39
C VAL A 431 -1.94 6.43 -5.68
N LEU A 432 -3.27 6.34 -5.67
CA LEU A 432 -4.06 5.99 -6.85
C LEU A 432 -3.77 6.91 -8.03
N ARG A 433 -3.81 8.23 -7.80
CA ARG A 433 -3.52 9.23 -8.83
C ARG A 433 -2.10 9.06 -9.39
N ARG A 434 -1.10 8.92 -8.52
CA ARG A 434 0.30 8.75 -8.94
C ARG A 434 0.53 7.47 -9.73
N GLU A 435 -0.18 6.41 -9.40
CA GLU A 435 -0.04 5.16 -10.12
C GLU A 435 -0.60 5.23 -11.54
N ILE A 436 -1.73 5.94 -11.71
CA ILE A 436 -2.27 6.25 -13.05
C ILE A 436 -1.24 7.06 -13.84
N GLU A 437 -0.70 8.14 -13.25
CA GLU A 437 0.32 9.00 -13.89
C GLU A 437 1.57 8.20 -14.30
N SER A 438 2.08 7.36 -13.39
CA SER A 438 3.26 6.52 -13.60
C SER A 438 3.05 5.52 -14.73
N ARG A 439 1.90 4.82 -14.75
CA ARG A 439 1.58 3.86 -15.82
C ARG A 439 1.42 4.54 -17.18
N LEU A 440 0.77 5.71 -17.24
CA LEU A 440 0.66 6.48 -18.49
C LEU A 440 2.03 6.91 -19.01
N ARG A 441 2.89 7.43 -18.12
CA ARG A 441 4.27 7.82 -18.44
C ARG A 441 5.10 6.65 -18.95
N GLY A 442 4.95 5.47 -18.33
CA GLY A 442 5.66 4.25 -18.72
C GLY A 442 5.31 3.70 -20.11
N THR A 443 4.28 4.24 -20.77
CA THR A 443 3.86 3.77 -22.10
C THR A 443 4.68 4.34 -23.25
N GLY A 444 5.39 5.45 -23.05
CA GLY A 444 6.15 6.16 -24.10
C GLY A 444 5.31 7.04 -25.03
N TYR A 445 4.02 6.74 -25.21
CA TYR A 445 3.11 7.50 -26.09
C TYR A 445 2.66 8.85 -25.51
N VAL A 446 2.83 9.03 -24.21
CA VAL A 446 2.25 10.13 -23.45
C VAL A 446 3.32 10.74 -22.55
N ARG A 447 3.51 12.05 -22.67
CA ARG A 447 4.29 12.82 -21.70
C ARG A 447 3.35 13.29 -20.59
N VAL A 448 3.67 12.98 -19.35
CA VAL A 448 2.91 13.47 -18.18
C VAL A 448 3.73 14.54 -17.50
N VAL A 449 3.17 15.74 -17.34
CA VAL A 449 3.81 16.85 -16.63
C VAL A 449 4.15 16.42 -15.20
N ASP A 450 5.37 16.70 -14.75
CA ASP A 450 5.78 16.35 -13.40
C ASP A 450 4.98 17.10 -12.34
N ARG A 451 4.52 16.34 -11.35
CA ARG A 451 3.61 16.83 -10.31
C ARG A 451 4.22 17.95 -9.47
N GLU A 452 5.50 17.88 -9.14
CA GLU A 452 6.18 18.90 -8.33
C GLU A 452 6.30 20.24 -9.08
N VAL A 453 6.58 20.19 -10.39
CA VAL A 453 6.55 21.37 -11.26
C VAL A 453 5.15 21.97 -11.26
N LEU A 454 4.13 21.13 -11.40
CA LEU A 454 2.73 21.56 -11.45
C LEU A 454 2.27 22.17 -10.12
N ASP A 455 2.45 21.47 -9.01
CA ASP A 455 2.01 21.91 -7.68
C ASP A 455 2.72 23.22 -7.30
N THR A 456 4.03 23.32 -7.54
CA THR A 456 4.78 24.55 -7.26
C THR A 456 4.34 25.70 -8.17
N LEU A 457 4.10 25.44 -9.46
CA LEU A 457 3.60 26.45 -10.39
C LEU A 457 2.23 26.98 -9.94
N LEU A 458 1.29 26.09 -9.60
CA LEU A 458 -0.04 26.49 -9.11
C LEU A 458 0.06 27.31 -7.83
N GLN A 459 0.95 26.91 -6.91
CA GLN A 459 1.21 27.66 -5.68
C GLN A 459 1.81 29.05 -5.94
N GLU A 460 2.80 29.17 -6.83
CA GLU A 460 3.43 30.46 -7.18
C GLU A 460 2.46 31.40 -7.92
N LEU A 461 1.52 30.84 -8.67
CA LEU A 461 0.44 31.57 -9.33
C LEU A 461 -0.74 31.87 -8.39
N SER A 462 -0.70 31.36 -7.16
CA SER A 462 -1.79 31.43 -6.18
C SER A 462 -3.12 30.91 -6.71
N LEU A 463 -3.10 29.83 -7.50
CA LEU A 463 -4.28 29.21 -8.09
C LEU A 463 -4.81 28.09 -7.19
N GLY A 464 -6.02 28.27 -6.67
CA GLY A 464 -6.82 27.26 -5.99
C GLY A 464 -7.61 26.37 -6.95
N THR A 465 -8.26 25.34 -6.41
CA THR A 465 -8.99 24.33 -7.20
C THR A 465 -10.10 24.90 -8.08
N SER A 466 -10.91 25.83 -7.56
CA SER A 466 -11.99 26.46 -8.33
C SER A 466 -11.48 27.36 -9.45
N GLU A 467 -10.34 28.02 -9.26
CA GLU A 467 -9.69 28.83 -10.30
C GLU A 467 -9.09 27.93 -11.39
N VAL A 468 -8.51 26.80 -11.01
CA VAL A 468 -8.01 25.78 -11.96
C VAL A 468 -9.16 25.12 -12.75
N ALA A 469 -10.38 25.11 -12.23
CA ALA A 469 -11.56 24.61 -12.91
C ALA A 469 -12.14 25.60 -13.95
N ASP A 470 -11.75 26.87 -13.91
CA ASP A 470 -12.22 27.90 -14.83
C ASP A 470 -11.71 27.69 -16.28
N PRO A 471 -12.56 27.78 -17.31
CA PRO A 471 -12.17 27.52 -18.70
C PRO A 471 -11.03 28.41 -19.21
N ASP A 472 -10.99 29.70 -18.85
CA ASP A 472 -9.94 30.61 -19.32
C ASP A 472 -8.60 30.25 -18.67
N THR A 473 -8.63 29.88 -17.38
CA THR A 473 -7.46 29.38 -16.66
C THR A 473 -6.96 28.05 -17.22
N GLN A 474 -7.86 27.14 -17.59
CA GLN A 474 -7.51 25.87 -18.24
C GLN A 474 -6.83 26.09 -19.60
N LEU A 475 -7.34 27.00 -20.41
CA LEU A 475 -6.73 27.36 -21.69
C LEU A 475 -5.31 27.93 -21.50
N ALA A 476 -5.14 28.82 -20.52
CA ALA A 476 -3.85 29.42 -20.21
C ALA A 476 -2.84 28.38 -19.68
N LEU A 477 -3.25 27.54 -18.72
CA LEU A 477 -2.41 26.48 -18.15
C LEU A 477 -2.03 25.44 -19.21
N GLY A 478 -2.97 25.04 -20.07
CA GLY A 478 -2.68 24.12 -21.17
C GLY A 478 -1.62 24.66 -22.13
N LYS A 479 -1.65 25.95 -22.48
CA LYS A 479 -0.62 26.57 -23.32
C LYS A 479 0.73 26.64 -22.61
N VAL A 480 0.76 27.06 -21.35
CA VAL A 480 2.01 27.20 -20.58
C VAL A 480 2.68 25.86 -20.37
N LEU A 481 1.91 24.85 -19.97
CA LEU A 481 2.40 23.48 -19.78
C LEU A 481 2.63 22.76 -21.10
N SER A 482 2.20 23.35 -22.23
CA SER A 482 2.07 22.66 -23.52
C SER A 482 1.24 21.38 -23.42
N ALA A 483 0.35 21.31 -22.43
CA ALA A 483 -0.53 20.18 -22.17
C ALA A 483 -1.71 20.23 -23.14
N GLN A 484 -1.86 19.19 -23.96
CA GLN A 484 -3.00 19.05 -24.87
C GLN A 484 -4.27 18.67 -24.10
N MET A 485 -4.11 17.92 -23.01
CA MET A 485 -5.22 17.49 -22.17
C MET A 485 -4.91 17.74 -20.70
N LEU A 486 -5.91 18.24 -20.00
CA LEU A 486 -5.91 18.46 -18.57
C LEU A 486 -6.76 17.37 -17.92
N GLY A 487 -6.11 16.48 -17.17
CA GLY A 487 -6.76 15.42 -16.43
C GLY A 487 -7.20 15.89 -15.05
N PHE A 488 -8.40 15.50 -14.63
CA PHE A 488 -8.90 15.71 -13.28
C PHE A 488 -9.41 14.38 -12.75
N VAL A 489 -8.84 13.95 -11.64
CA VAL A 489 -9.27 12.74 -10.92
C VAL A 489 -9.93 13.20 -9.64
N ASP A 490 -11.17 12.77 -9.46
CA ASP A 490 -11.97 13.04 -8.27
C ASP A 490 -12.52 11.72 -7.73
N PHE A 491 -12.85 11.73 -6.45
CA PHE A 491 -13.47 10.60 -5.77
C PHE A 491 -14.78 11.07 -5.16
N ALA A 492 -15.79 10.20 -5.16
CA ALA A 492 -17.01 10.46 -4.41
C ALA A 492 -17.47 9.19 -3.71
N GLN A 493 -18.00 9.37 -2.50
CA GLN A 493 -18.75 8.33 -1.81
C GLN A 493 -20.08 8.11 -2.53
N ALA A 494 -20.41 6.86 -2.85
CA ALA A 494 -21.70 6.49 -3.42
C ALA A 494 -22.23 5.23 -2.74
N GLY A 495 -23.07 5.43 -1.72
CA GLY A 495 -23.43 4.35 -0.81
C GLY A 495 -22.17 3.86 -0.08
N ASP A 496 -21.90 2.58 -0.15
CA ASP A 496 -20.73 1.90 0.40
C ASP A 496 -19.54 1.84 -0.56
N ASP A 497 -19.72 2.26 -1.81
CA ASP A 497 -18.67 2.29 -2.83
C ASP A 497 -17.93 3.63 -2.85
N ILE A 498 -16.62 3.56 -3.07
CA ILE A 498 -15.84 4.71 -3.53
C ILE A 498 -15.83 4.69 -5.05
N LEU A 499 -16.39 5.73 -5.65
CA LEU A 499 -16.34 5.96 -7.08
C LEU A 499 -15.20 6.88 -7.42
N MET A 500 -14.40 6.50 -8.40
CA MET A 500 -13.43 7.38 -9.03
C MET A 500 -14.02 7.94 -10.32
N TYR A 501 -13.96 9.27 -10.45
CA TYR A 501 -14.31 10.00 -11.66
C TYR A 501 -13.03 10.57 -12.27
N LEU A 502 -12.76 10.22 -13.52
CA LEU A 502 -11.66 10.80 -14.28
C LEU A 502 -12.22 11.53 -15.49
N ARG A 503 -11.91 12.81 -15.62
CA ARG A 503 -12.24 13.62 -16.81
C ARG A 503 -10.98 14.17 -17.45
N MET A 504 -10.91 14.13 -18.78
CA MET A 504 -9.86 14.77 -19.57
C MET A 504 -10.49 15.93 -20.34
N VAL A 505 -9.98 17.12 -20.09
CA VAL A 505 -10.39 18.36 -20.74
C VAL A 505 -9.37 18.71 -21.81
N ASN A 506 -9.83 18.96 -23.03
CA ASN A 506 -9.00 19.45 -24.11
C ASN A 506 -8.62 20.91 -23.86
N SER A 507 -7.32 21.20 -23.81
CA SER A 507 -6.87 22.54 -23.44
C SER A 507 -7.15 23.61 -24.50
N GLU A 508 -7.44 23.22 -25.75
CA GLU A 508 -7.70 24.16 -26.84
C GLU A 508 -9.19 24.50 -26.98
N THR A 509 -10.07 23.53 -26.71
CA THR A 509 -11.52 23.70 -26.85
C THR A 509 -12.24 23.87 -25.52
N THR A 510 -11.54 23.63 -24.40
CA THR A 510 -12.09 23.52 -23.04
C THR A 510 -13.20 22.47 -22.87
N GLY A 511 -13.41 21.63 -23.89
CA GLY A 511 -14.39 20.55 -23.89
C GLY A 511 -13.87 19.31 -23.15
N ILE A 512 -14.80 18.56 -22.54
CA ILE A 512 -14.50 17.26 -21.95
C ILE A 512 -14.47 16.21 -23.06
N ASP A 513 -13.28 15.74 -23.41
CA ASP A 513 -13.10 14.76 -24.47
C ASP A 513 -13.23 13.32 -23.94
N ILE A 514 -12.85 13.07 -22.69
CA ILE A 514 -12.92 11.73 -22.08
C ILE A 514 -13.49 11.83 -20.68
N GLN A 515 -14.38 10.91 -20.34
CA GLN A 515 -14.92 10.75 -19.00
C GLN A 515 -15.01 9.27 -18.67
N LEU A 516 -14.37 8.87 -17.57
CA LEU A 516 -14.39 7.52 -17.03
C LEU A 516 -14.96 7.56 -15.61
N ARG A 517 -15.72 6.53 -15.26
CA ARG A 517 -16.29 6.33 -13.93
C ARG A 517 -16.11 4.87 -13.55
N GLU A 518 -15.36 4.61 -12.49
CA GLU A 518 -15.05 3.25 -12.03
C GLU A 518 -15.26 3.13 -10.52
N THR A 519 -15.75 1.97 -10.08
CA THR A 519 -15.91 1.62 -8.67
C THR A 519 -14.64 0.93 -8.16
N LEU A 520 -14.17 1.30 -6.97
CA LEU A 520 -13.00 0.67 -6.35
C LEU A 520 -13.30 -0.70 -5.71
N LYS A 521 -14.55 -0.98 -5.34
CA LYS A 521 -14.97 -2.21 -4.65
C LYS A 521 -14.82 -3.47 -5.53
N GLY A 522 -14.33 -4.56 -4.93
CA GLY A 522 -14.32 -5.90 -5.51
C GLY A 522 -13.17 -6.19 -6.49
N LYS A 523 -12.25 -5.25 -6.73
CA LYS A 523 -11.05 -5.45 -7.54
C LYS A 523 -9.80 -5.23 -6.69
N GLY A 524 -8.73 -5.97 -6.95
CA GLY A 524 -7.41 -5.62 -6.43
C GLY A 524 -7.01 -4.22 -6.94
N LEU A 525 -6.43 -3.39 -6.08
CA LEU A 525 -6.07 -2.01 -6.45
C LEU A 525 -5.14 -1.98 -7.66
N GLY A 526 -4.21 -2.93 -7.77
CA GLY A 526 -3.33 -3.08 -8.93
C GLY A 526 -4.09 -3.29 -10.25
N ASP A 527 -5.06 -4.21 -10.25
CA ASP A 527 -5.88 -4.53 -11.43
C ASP A 527 -6.78 -3.36 -11.82
N PHE A 528 -7.39 -2.70 -10.84
CA PHE A 528 -8.20 -1.50 -11.05
C PHE A 528 -7.41 -0.41 -11.79
N ILE A 529 -6.20 -0.08 -11.31
CA ILE A 529 -5.38 0.97 -11.90
C ILE A 529 -4.87 0.56 -13.29
N GLU A 530 -4.56 -0.72 -13.49
CA GLU A 530 -4.14 -1.24 -14.79
C GLU A 530 -5.22 -1.12 -15.85
N GLU A 531 -6.43 -1.60 -15.54
CA GLU A 531 -7.57 -1.56 -16.45
C GLU A 531 -7.96 -0.12 -16.78
N LEU A 532 -7.99 0.75 -15.77
CA LEU A 532 -8.26 2.17 -15.94
C LEU A 532 -7.22 2.84 -16.84
N SER A 533 -5.93 2.62 -16.60
CA SER A 533 -4.85 3.24 -17.37
C SER A 533 -4.87 2.77 -18.83
N LYS A 534 -5.14 1.48 -19.07
CA LYS A 534 -5.30 0.91 -20.42
C LYS A 534 -6.51 1.52 -21.14
N THR A 535 -7.64 1.65 -20.45
CA THR A 535 -8.87 2.22 -21.01
C THR A 535 -8.66 3.69 -21.36
N LEU A 536 -8.08 4.46 -20.45
CA LEU A 536 -7.76 5.87 -20.66
C LEU A 536 -6.82 6.06 -21.84
N LEU A 537 -5.70 5.31 -21.90
CA LEU A 537 -4.76 5.40 -23.01
C LEU A 537 -5.43 5.07 -24.34
N ARG A 538 -6.24 4.01 -24.39
CA ARG A 538 -7.00 3.66 -25.60
C ARG A 538 -7.93 4.80 -26.03
N SER A 539 -8.71 5.35 -25.10
CA SER A 539 -9.63 6.46 -25.40
C SER A 539 -8.90 7.72 -25.89
N ILE A 540 -7.70 8.01 -25.36
CA ILE A 540 -6.88 9.13 -25.83
C ILE A 540 -6.37 8.86 -27.27
N LEU A 541 -5.87 7.66 -27.53
CA LEU A 541 -5.28 7.32 -28.83
C LEU A 541 -6.32 7.13 -29.94
N GLU A 542 -7.52 6.64 -29.65
CA GLU A 542 -8.58 6.45 -30.65
C GLU A 542 -9.11 7.75 -31.24
N LYS A 543 -9.14 8.82 -30.44
CA LYS A 543 -9.64 10.14 -30.88
C LYS A 543 -8.58 10.98 -31.59
N ARG A 544 -7.32 10.53 -31.59
CA ARG A 544 -6.20 11.30 -32.09
C ARG A 544 -5.92 10.93 -33.54
N GLU A 545 -6.01 11.92 -34.41
CA GLU A 545 -5.58 11.82 -35.80
C GLU A 545 -4.23 12.53 -35.95
N LEU A 546 -3.19 11.80 -36.34
CA LEU A 546 -1.88 12.40 -36.54
C LEU A 546 -1.84 13.19 -37.86
N ARG A 547 -1.39 14.43 -37.79
CA ARG A 547 -1.15 15.33 -38.92
C ARG A 547 0.23 15.91 -38.81
N GLY A 548 0.91 16.09 -39.93
CA GLY A 548 2.25 16.65 -39.96
C GLY A 548 2.59 17.22 -41.31
N LEU A 549 3.85 17.57 -41.48
CA LEU A 549 4.44 18.10 -42.68
C LEU A 549 5.62 17.22 -43.12
N ILE A 550 5.81 17.12 -44.43
CA ILE A 550 7.06 16.60 -44.98
C ILE A 550 8.17 17.59 -44.64
N ALA A 551 9.16 17.14 -43.87
CA ALA A 551 10.33 17.92 -43.49
C ALA A 551 11.40 17.92 -44.59
N ASP A 552 11.58 16.78 -45.26
CA ASP A 552 12.43 16.63 -46.44
C ASP A 552 11.90 15.52 -47.36
N ALA A 553 12.07 15.72 -48.67
CA ALA A 553 11.72 14.75 -49.71
C ALA A 553 12.78 14.75 -50.83
N SER A 554 14.03 15.04 -50.47
CA SER A 554 15.14 15.05 -51.42
C SER A 554 15.53 13.63 -51.88
N ASP A 555 15.26 12.63 -51.05
CA ASP A 555 15.41 11.21 -51.35
C ASP A 555 14.02 10.54 -51.47
N GLU A 556 13.72 9.95 -52.63
CA GLU A 556 12.44 9.28 -52.88
C GLU A 556 12.27 7.97 -52.10
N GLU A 557 13.38 7.37 -51.63
CA GLU A 557 13.37 6.16 -50.78
C GLU A 557 13.28 6.49 -49.29
N ALA A 558 13.57 7.73 -48.88
CA ALA A 558 13.61 8.18 -47.48
C ALA A 558 13.01 9.59 -47.31
N ILE A 559 11.68 9.65 -47.20
CA ILE A 559 10.93 10.88 -46.95
C ILE A 559 10.93 11.18 -45.45
N LEU A 560 11.43 12.35 -45.05
CA LEU A 560 11.43 12.78 -43.66
C LEU A 560 10.14 13.53 -43.33
N ILE A 561 9.52 13.21 -42.20
CA ILE A 561 8.33 13.90 -41.69
C ILE A 561 8.60 14.49 -40.30
N ASN A 562 7.92 15.59 -39.96
CA ASN A 562 8.06 16.27 -38.67
C ASN A 562 7.26 15.63 -37.51
N LEU A 563 6.93 14.35 -37.65
CA LEU A 563 6.31 13.53 -36.61
C LEU A 563 7.34 12.53 -36.09
N SER A 564 7.19 12.11 -34.84
CA SER A 564 8.20 11.35 -34.11
C SER A 564 7.59 10.48 -33.02
N GLU A 565 8.41 9.79 -32.25
CA GLU A 565 7.96 9.01 -31.09
C GLU A 565 7.16 9.87 -30.09
N ALA A 566 7.54 11.14 -29.90
CA ALA A 566 6.83 12.09 -29.04
C ALA A 566 5.37 12.34 -29.47
N HIS A 567 5.06 12.04 -30.72
CA HIS A 567 3.73 12.13 -31.30
C HIS A 567 2.96 10.81 -31.22
N GLY A 568 3.55 9.76 -30.68
CA GLY A 568 2.98 8.41 -30.66
C GLY A 568 3.03 7.70 -32.02
N LEU A 569 3.93 8.14 -32.90
CA LEU A 569 4.14 7.55 -34.22
C LEU A 569 4.77 6.15 -34.10
N GLN A 570 4.33 5.21 -34.94
CA GLN A 570 4.82 3.83 -34.98
C GLN A 570 5.27 3.43 -36.39
N VAL A 571 6.26 2.55 -36.46
CA VAL A 571 6.67 1.92 -37.73
C VAL A 571 5.49 1.17 -38.34
N GLY A 572 5.29 1.34 -39.65
CA GLY A 572 4.18 0.76 -40.42
C GLY A 572 2.93 1.63 -40.50
N GLN A 573 2.82 2.72 -39.72
CA GLN A 573 1.72 3.67 -39.89
C GLN A 573 1.78 4.34 -41.26
N ARG A 574 0.61 4.64 -41.83
CA ARG A 574 0.48 5.23 -43.16
C ARG A 574 -0.16 6.60 -43.09
N PHE A 575 0.29 7.49 -43.97
CA PHE A 575 -0.22 8.85 -44.08
C PHE A 575 -0.62 9.14 -45.52
N LEU A 576 -1.76 9.82 -45.69
CA LEU A 576 -2.10 10.50 -46.93
C LEU A 576 -1.22 11.73 -47.08
N VAL A 577 -0.66 11.93 -48.27
CA VAL A 577 -0.06 13.21 -48.65
C VAL A 577 -1.14 14.07 -49.29
N LEU A 578 -1.25 15.31 -48.83
CA LEU A 578 -2.27 16.27 -49.17
C LEU A 578 -1.67 17.54 -49.74
N GLU A 579 -2.33 18.10 -50.74
CA GLU A 579 -2.11 19.44 -51.24
C GLU A 579 -3.33 20.30 -50.96
N GLU A 580 -3.08 21.57 -50.63
CA GLU A 580 -4.14 22.52 -50.35
C GLU A 580 -4.81 22.96 -51.66
N GLY A 581 -6.05 22.52 -51.88
CA GLY A 581 -6.85 22.93 -53.04
C GLY A 581 -7.55 24.27 -52.81
N GLU A 582 -8.13 24.82 -53.88
CA GLU A 582 -8.84 26.10 -53.77
C GLU A 582 -10.05 26.01 -52.81
N PRO A 583 -10.23 27.02 -51.94
CA PRO A 583 -11.38 27.07 -51.04
C PRO A 583 -12.69 27.17 -51.83
N ILE A 584 -13.74 26.50 -51.35
CA ILE A 584 -15.06 26.52 -51.97
C ILE A 584 -16.04 27.16 -51.00
N GLU A 585 -16.78 28.18 -51.44
CA GLU A 585 -17.80 28.81 -50.62
C GLU A 585 -19.15 28.08 -50.78
N VAL A 586 -19.70 27.60 -49.67
CA VAL A 586 -21.01 26.94 -49.63
C VAL A 586 -21.86 27.53 -48.50
N GLY A 587 -22.91 28.26 -48.84
CA GLY A 587 -23.85 28.83 -47.86
C GLY A 587 -23.23 29.84 -46.89
N GLY A 588 -22.23 30.63 -47.35
CA GLY A 588 -21.51 31.60 -46.53
C GLY A 588 -20.42 31.00 -45.64
N LYS A 589 -20.11 29.70 -45.78
CA LYS A 589 -18.95 29.06 -45.15
C LYS A 589 -17.91 28.71 -46.21
N ILE A 590 -16.66 29.08 -45.95
CA ILE A 590 -15.51 28.68 -46.77
C ILE A 590 -15.10 27.26 -46.34
N ILE A 591 -15.10 26.32 -47.29
CA ILE A 591 -14.65 24.94 -47.09
C ILE A 591 -13.29 24.78 -47.77
N GLN A 592 -12.26 24.49 -46.99
CA GLN A 592 -10.94 24.15 -47.51
C GLN A 592 -10.93 22.72 -48.04
N ARG A 593 -10.48 22.51 -49.28
CA ARG A 593 -10.47 21.19 -49.91
C ARG A 593 -9.04 20.65 -49.99
N ASP A 594 -8.79 19.53 -49.33
CA ASP A 594 -7.52 18.82 -49.48
C ASP A 594 -7.55 17.86 -50.69
N ILE A 595 -6.55 17.98 -51.56
CA ILE A 595 -6.34 17.08 -52.71
C ILE A 595 -5.42 15.94 -52.26
N ARG A 596 -5.84 14.69 -52.45
CA ARG A 596 -5.04 13.51 -52.11
C ARG A 596 -4.02 13.23 -53.20
N LEU A 597 -2.75 13.39 -52.87
CA LEU A 597 -1.62 13.23 -53.79
C LEU A 597 -1.01 11.83 -53.75
N GLY A 598 -1.13 11.13 -52.63
CA GLY A 598 -0.49 9.83 -52.45
C GLY A 598 -0.58 9.33 -51.02
N ALA A 599 0.22 8.30 -50.73
CA ALA A 599 0.41 7.77 -49.39
C ALA A 599 1.88 7.40 -49.15
N ILE A 600 2.32 7.62 -47.91
CA ILE A 600 3.63 7.25 -47.39
C ILE A 600 3.46 6.32 -46.18
N GLU A 601 4.44 5.47 -45.92
CA GLU A 601 4.46 4.52 -44.79
C GLU A 601 5.71 4.72 -43.97
N VAL A 602 5.55 4.84 -42.65
CA VAL A 602 6.65 5.01 -41.69
C VAL A 602 7.51 3.76 -41.66
N THR A 603 8.82 3.92 -41.86
CA THR A 603 9.81 2.83 -41.81
C THR A 603 10.69 2.89 -40.58
N GLU A 604 10.92 4.10 -40.05
CA GLU A 604 11.75 4.34 -38.88
C GLU A 604 11.22 5.55 -38.12
N VAL A 605 11.27 5.50 -36.79
CA VAL A 605 10.81 6.57 -35.91
C VAL A 605 11.99 6.97 -35.03
N GLU A 606 12.37 8.24 -35.11
CA GLU A 606 13.41 8.85 -34.30
C GLU A 606 12.78 9.74 -33.22
N ALA A 607 13.61 10.31 -32.35
CA ALA A 607 13.14 11.17 -31.25
C ALA A 607 12.37 12.42 -31.75
N ASP A 608 12.85 13.04 -32.83
CA ASP A 608 12.37 14.34 -33.32
C ASP A 608 11.76 14.31 -34.73
N TRP A 609 11.89 13.20 -35.44
CA TRP A 609 11.40 13.03 -36.82
C TRP A 609 11.19 11.55 -37.15
N ALA A 610 10.73 11.25 -38.36
CA ALA A 610 10.57 9.87 -38.82
C ALA A 610 10.88 9.73 -40.31
N VAL A 611 11.37 8.56 -40.69
CA VAL A 611 11.57 8.16 -42.09
C VAL A 611 10.31 7.47 -42.58
N CYS A 612 9.87 7.84 -43.77
CA CYS A 612 8.82 7.17 -44.50
C CYS A 612 9.30 6.75 -45.90
N LYS A 613 8.74 5.67 -46.41
CA LYS A 613 8.82 5.31 -47.84
C LYS A 613 7.53 5.68 -48.55
N VAL A 614 7.61 5.95 -49.85
CA VAL A 614 6.44 6.16 -50.69
C VAL A 614 5.70 4.83 -50.92
N VAL A 615 4.40 4.79 -50.63
CA VAL A 615 3.54 3.63 -50.93
C VAL A 615 2.86 3.79 -52.30
N ARG A 616 2.37 5.00 -52.57
CA ARG A 616 1.68 5.34 -53.83
C ARG A 616 1.74 6.85 -54.05
N LEU A 617 1.96 7.28 -55.28
CA LEU A 617 1.77 8.66 -55.72
C LEU A 617 0.82 8.72 -56.91
N SER A 618 0.08 9.81 -57.02
CA SER A 618 -0.66 10.17 -58.22
C SER A 618 0.32 10.52 -59.36
N GLU A 619 -0.11 10.29 -60.60
CA GLU A 619 0.74 10.44 -61.78
C GLU A 619 1.25 11.89 -61.92
N GLY A 620 2.57 12.06 -62.06
CA GLY A 620 3.22 13.36 -62.23
C GLY A 620 3.49 14.16 -60.94
N VAL A 621 3.13 13.65 -59.77
CA VAL A 621 3.37 14.33 -58.48
C VAL A 621 4.79 14.10 -57.98
N LYS A 622 5.47 15.17 -57.53
CA LYS A 622 6.70 15.11 -56.75
C LYS A 622 6.46 15.61 -55.33
N LEU A 623 6.91 14.85 -54.34
CA LEU A 623 6.85 15.25 -52.95
C LEU A 623 7.79 16.44 -52.69
N ALA A 624 7.39 17.34 -51.82
CA ALA A 624 8.19 18.50 -51.44
C ALA A 624 8.04 18.81 -49.95
N LYS A 625 9.05 19.49 -49.41
CA LYS A 625 9.02 20.02 -48.04
C LYS A 625 7.80 20.92 -47.84
N GLY A 626 7.12 20.77 -46.71
CA GLY A 626 5.94 21.54 -46.33
C GLY A 626 4.61 20.96 -46.83
N MET A 627 4.62 19.89 -47.63
CA MET A 627 3.38 19.20 -47.98
C MET A 627 2.72 18.60 -46.73
N ARG A 628 1.39 18.72 -46.65
CA ARG A 628 0.59 18.24 -45.53
C ARG A 628 0.46 16.73 -45.58
N ILE A 629 0.61 16.08 -44.44
CA ILE A 629 0.31 14.67 -44.27
C ILE A 629 -0.75 14.48 -43.19
N LYS A 630 -1.60 13.46 -43.36
CA LYS A 630 -2.67 13.09 -42.44
C LYS A 630 -2.76 11.58 -42.32
N GLU A 631 -2.85 11.08 -41.10
CA GLU A 631 -2.92 9.65 -40.81
C GLU A 631 -4.06 8.99 -41.59
N LEU A 632 -3.73 7.87 -42.21
CA LEU A 632 -4.69 7.03 -42.92
C LEU A 632 -5.36 6.16 -41.84
N GLY A 633 -6.60 6.51 -41.45
CA GLY A 633 -7.30 5.94 -40.29
C GLY A 633 -7.20 4.41 -40.19
N LYS A 634 -7.12 3.90 -38.95
CA LYS A 634 -7.02 2.48 -38.63
C LYS A 634 -8.22 1.73 -39.25
N GLN A 635 -7.98 0.84 -40.22
CA GLN A 635 -8.98 -0.08 -40.75
C GLN A 635 -9.21 -1.25 -39.81
#